data_AF-A0A2Z3GW15-F1
#
_entry.id   AF-A0A2Z3GW15-F1
#
_cell.length_a   1.000
_cell.length_b   1.000
_cell.length_c   1.000
_cell.angle_alpha   90.00
_cell.angle_beta   90.00
_cell.angle_gamma   90.00
#
_symmetry.space_group_name_H-M   'P 1'
#
loop_
_entity.id
_entity.type
_entity.pdbx_description
1 polymer ?
#
loop_
_entity_poly.entity_id
_entity_poly.type
_entity_poly.pdbx_seq_one_letter_code
_entity_poly.pdbx_strand_id
1 'polypeptide(L)'
;MPGGIADVHGTGTMLHPEDHAAYLARHDFFVPPGESFTPAERELLTKYGRWMEALVSGAIRPTTTSQEQFVLVARGEGEPASDFERAWAKVARERDVAALVSDRLHALQTARAKSLLLDAEYRDARTAVLATIRDQLDEVDAAFAEQIQAASAEAAQAEQELRELVLSLGRSVGAGAIKVTYRSPPVTWDSDKLAAYAEEHPEILAFRKTGKPSVALRYSDGLPARGTAASELSPPEPPVPSAE
;
A
#
# COMPACT_ATOMS: atom_id res chain seq x y z
N MET A 1 -47.80 10.13 71.52
CA MET A 1 -46.61 10.32 72.37
C MET A 1 -45.47 10.80 71.47
N PRO A 2 -44.87 11.96 71.78
CA PRO A 2 -44.01 12.72 70.88
C PRO A 2 -42.51 12.37 71.07
N GLY A 3 -41.68 12.79 70.12
CA GLY A 3 -40.22 12.83 70.22
C GLY A 3 -39.54 11.92 69.19
N GLY A 4 -38.66 12.38 68.31
CA GLY A 4 -37.98 13.67 68.27
C GLY A 4 -37.48 13.96 66.86
N ILE A 5 -37.46 15.25 66.58
CA ILE A 5 -36.79 15.89 65.46
C ILE A 5 -35.30 15.82 65.82
N ALA A 6 -34.53 15.00 65.12
CA ALA A 6 -33.07 15.10 65.17
C ALA A 6 -32.64 15.96 64.00
N ASP A 7 -32.65 17.27 64.25
CA ASP A 7 -31.74 18.20 63.61
C ASP A 7 -30.32 17.67 63.82
N VAL A 8 -29.68 17.22 62.75
CA VAL A 8 -28.23 17.11 62.72
C VAL A 8 -27.74 18.18 61.76
N HIS A 9 -27.67 19.39 62.31
CA HIS A 9 -26.71 20.38 61.86
C HIS A 9 -25.32 19.73 61.87
N GLY A 10 -24.90 19.24 60.70
CA GLY A 10 -23.50 19.04 60.37
C GLY A 10 -22.82 20.40 60.34
N THR A 11 -22.36 20.79 61.52
CA THR A 11 -21.50 21.92 61.85
C THR A 11 -20.54 22.27 60.73
N GLY A 12 -20.57 23.54 60.32
CA GLY A 12 -19.61 24.11 59.38
C GLY A 12 -18.18 23.81 59.81
N THR A 13 -17.47 23.07 58.96
CA THR A 13 -16.03 22.88 59.06
C THR A 13 -15.38 24.25 58.96
N MET A 14 -14.92 24.73 60.11
CA MET A 14 -14.14 25.96 60.24
C MET A 14 -12.93 25.91 59.30
N LEU A 15 -12.69 27.01 58.58
CA LEU A 15 -11.44 27.25 57.86
C LEU A 15 -10.28 27.16 58.86
N HIS A 16 -9.49 26.09 58.82
CA HIS A 16 -8.31 26.00 59.68
C HIS A 16 -7.04 26.28 58.86
N PRO A 17 -6.21 27.26 59.24
CA PRO A 17 -4.88 27.49 58.65
C PRO A 17 -3.99 26.24 58.59
N GLU A 18 -4.28 25.25 59.45
CA GLU A 18 -3.62 23.94 59.45
C GLU A 18 -3.87 23.12 58.16
N ASP A 19 -5.02 23.27 57.50
CA ASP A 19 -5.31 22.57 56.25
C ASP A 19 -4.39 23.08 55.13
N HIS A 20 -4.17 24.39 55.06
CA HIS A 20 -3.21 24.97 54.12
C HIS A 20 -1.79 24.52 54.43
N ALA A 21 -1.40 24.49 55.71
CA ALA A 21 -0.08 24.03 56.14
C ALA A 21 0.17 22.56 55.77
N ALA A 22 -0.83 21.69 55.89
CA ALA A 22 -0.72 20.28 55.54
C ALA A 22 -0.39 20.06 54.05
N TYR A 23 -1.03 20.80 53.14
CA TYR A 23 -0.72 20.69 51.70
C TYR A 23 0.60 21.38 51.32
N LEU A 24 1.01 22.44 52.02
CA LEU A 24 2.30 23.09 51.81
C LEU A 24 3.49 22.21 52.22
N ALA A 25 3.31 21.32 53.19
CA ALA A 25 4.33 20.36 53.60
C ALA A 25 4.52 19.20 52.59
N ARG A 26 3.66 19.09 51.57
CA ARG A 26 3.72 18.02 50.56
C ARG A 26 4.41 18.49 49.29
N HIS A 27 5.49 17.79 48.92
CA HIS A 27 6.30 18.07 47.73
C HIS A 27 6.24 16.94 46.70
N ASP A 28 5.24 16.06 46.79
CA ASP A 28 5.03 14.93 45.88
C ASP A 28 4.20 15.31 44.64
N PHE A 29 4.15 16.59 44.27
CA PHE A 29 3.44 17.04 43.09
C PHE A 29 4.13 16.55 41.81
N PHE A 30 3.36 15.93 40.91
CA PHE A 30 3.87 15.52 39.61
C PHE A 30 3.92 16.71 38.67
N VAL A 31 5.13 17.23 38.43
CA VAL A 31 5.37 18.23 37.39
C VAL A 31 5.45 17.52 36.04
N PRO A 32 4.64 17.88 35.03
CA PRO A 32 4.72 17.26 33.71
C PRO A 32 6.15 17.30 33.13
N PRO A 33 6.62 16.20 32.51
CA PRO A 33 7.92 16.16 31.86
C PRO A 33 7.93 17.02 30.59
N GLY A 34 9.11 17.47 30.14
CA GLY A 34 9.28 18.31 28.95
C GLY A 34 9.99 19.62 29.26
N GLU A 35 10.22 20.48 28.27
CA GLU A 35 10.95 21.77 28.43
C GLU A 35 10.04 22.99 28.64
N SER A 36 8.71 22.80 28.66
CA SER A 36 7.70 23.86 28.77
C SER A 36 7.79 24.71 30.06
N PHE A 37 8.44 24.17 31.10
CA PHE A 37 8.63 24.82 32.40
C PHE A 37 10.09 25.25 32.59
N THR A 38 10.26 26.52 32.94
CA THR A 38 11.55 27.08 33.39
C THR A 38 11.98 26.46 34.73
N PRO A 39 13.27 26.51 35.09
CA PRO A 39 13.75 26.00 36.38
C PRO A 39 13.00 26.61 37.58
N ALA A 40 12.70 27.91 37.54
CA ALA A 40 11.97 28.61 38.60
C ALA A 40 10.51 28.12 38.72
N GLU A 41 9.82 27.91 37.59
CA GLU A 41 8.46 27.34 37.60
C GLU A 41 8.46 25.91 38.14
N ARG A 42 9.48 25.10 37.83
CA ARG A 42 9.59 23.74 38.38
C ARG A 42 9.81 23.73 39.88
N GLU A 43 10.69 24.59 40.38
CA GLU A 43 10.91 24.71 41.81
C GLU A 43 9.62 25.13 42.52
N LEU A 44 8.93 26.14 41.96
CA LEU A 44 7.63 26.60 42.45
C LEU A 44 6.57 25.49 42.46
N LEU A 45 6.44 24.73 41.37
CA LEU A 45 5.48 23.61 41.29
C LEU A 45 5.87 22.43 42.19
N THR A 46 7.16 22.18 42.38
CA THR A 46 7.65 21.15 43.31
C THR A 46 7.29 21.52 44.75
N LYS A 47 7.48 22.80 45.11
CA LYS A 47 7.24 23.28 46.46
C LYS A 47 5.76 23.45 46.79
N TYR A 48 4.97 23.97 45.84
CA TYR A 48 3.61 24.44 46.09
C TYR A 48 2.54 23.74 45.23
N GLY A 49 2.91 22.82 44.33
CA GLY A 49 1.97 22.25 43.37
C GLY A 49 0.80 21.48 43.99
N ARG A 50 1.03 20.77 45.10
CA ARG A 50 -0.07 20.11 45.84
C ARG A 50 -1.03 21.08 46.50
N TRP A 51 -0.50 22.17 47.04
CA TRP A 51 -1.30 23.23 47.62
C TRP A 51 -2.12 23.95 46.55
N MET A 52 -1.53 24.25 45.39
CA MET A 52 -2.25 24.78 44.24
C MET A 52 -3.35 23.83 43.75
N GLU A 53 -3.06 22.54 43.64
CA GLU A 53 -4.04 21.53 43.23
C GLU A 53 -5.20 21.43 44.21
N ALA A 54 -4.93 21.51 45.51
CA ALA A 54 -5.95 21.50 46.55
C ALA A 54 -6.85 22.74 46.49
N LEU A 55 -6.31 23.92 46.18
CA LEU A 55 -7.11 25.14 45.96
C LEU A 55 -8.03 25.00 44.74
N VAL A 56 -7.50 24.52 43.62
CA VAL A 56 -8.25 24.42 42.36
C VAL A 56 -9.33 23.35 42.42
N SER A 57 -9.03 22.20 43.06
CA SER A 57 -10.02 21.14 43.30
C SER A 57 -11.06 21.48 44.36
N GLY A 58 -10.84 22.57 45.12
CA GLY A 58 -11.71 22.98 46.23
C GLY A 58 -11.53 22.15 47.51
N ALA A 59 -10.49 21.32 47.59
CA ALA A 59 -10.13 20.59 48.80
C ALA A 59 -9.73 21.54 49.95
N ILE A 60 -9.20 22.72 49.62
CA ILE A 60 -9.04 23.86 50.53
C ILE A 60 -9.66 25.10 49.90
N ARG A 61 -10.23 25.99 50.74
CA ARG A 61 -10.86 27.23 50.27
C ARG A 61 -9.82 28.36 50.19
N PRO A 62 -9.90 29.24 49.19
CA PRO A 62 -9.07 30.43 49.17
C PRO A 62 -9.43 31.33 50.37
N THR A 63 -8.41 31.82 51.08
CA THR A 63 -8.54 32.67 52.28
C THR A 63 -8.03 34.10 52.04
N THR A 64 -7.46 34.36 50.87
CA THR A 64 -6.93 35.66 50.47
C THR A 64 -7.38 36.01 49.06
N THR A 65 -7.47 37.30 48.74
CA THR A 65 -7.83 37.78 47.40
C THR A 65 -6.92 37.24 46.31
N SER A 66 -5.63 37.07 46.59
CA SER A 66 -4.69 36.46 45.64
C SER A 66 -4.97 34.97 45.40
N GLN A 67 -5.44 34.23 46.41
CA GLN A 67 -5.84 32.83 46.23
C GLN A 67 -7.17 32.72 45.49
N GLU A 68 -8.11 33.62 45.76
CA GLU A 68 -9.37 33.71 45.01
C GLU A 68 -9.08 33.97 43.53
N GLN A 69 -8.19 34.92 43.23
CA GLN A 69 -7.78 35.21 41.87
C GLN A 69 -7.07 34.03 41.21
N PHE A 70 -6.17 33.35 41.93
CA PHE A 70 -5.52 32.14 41.43
C PHE A 70 -6.55 31.06 41.01
N VAL A 71 -7.59 30.85 41.82
CA VAL A 71 -8.66 29.89 41.49
C VAL A 71 -9.46 30.34 40.26
N LEU A 72 -9.75 31.63 40.10
CA LEU A 72 -10.41 32.17 38.89
C LEU A 72 -9.56 31.94 37.64
N VAL A 73 -8.26 32.25 37.70
CA VAL A 73 -7.33 32.02 36.58
C VAL A 73 -7.20 30.54 36.26
N ALA A 74 -7.12 29.68 37.27
CA ALA A 74 -7.04 28.23 37.09
C ALA A 74 -8.29 27.62 36.42
N ARG A 75 -9.43 28.32 36.47
CA ARG A 75 -10.67 27.96 35.76
C ARG A 75 -10.76 28.58 34.36
N GLY A 76 -9.80 29.40 33.97
CA GLY A 76 -9.81 30.13 32.71
C GLY A 76 -10.69 31.38 32.73
N GLU A 77 -11.10 31.85 33.91
CA GLU A 77 -11.97 33.02 34.09
C GLU A 77 -11.18 34.32 34.31
N GLY A 78 -9.85 34.27 34.22
CA GLY A 78 -8.97 35.43 34.39
C GLY A 78 -7.59 35.23 33.76
N GLU A 79 -6.88 36.34 33.54
CA GLU A 79 -5.53 36.34 32.98
C GLU A 79 -4.46 36.10 34.06
N PRO A 80 -3.44 35.25 33.80
CA PRO A 80 -2.34 35.01 34.75
C PRO A 80 -1.48 36.26 35.01
N ALA A 81 -1.50 36.76 36.25
CA ALA A 81 -0.71 37.91 36.68
C ALA A 81 0.54 37.51 37.49
N SER A 82 0.46 36.44 38.27
CA SER A 82 1.54 35.93 39.12
C SER A 82 2.31 34.75 38.51
N ASP A 83 3.50 34.47 39.05
CA ASP A 83 4.27 33.28 38.65
C ASP A 83 3.54 31.96 38.98
N PHE A 84 2.75 31.95 40.06
CA PHE A 84 1.90 30.82 40.45
C PHE A 84 0.84 30.54 39.39
N GLU A 85 0.13 31.58 38.97
CA GLU A 85 -0.91 31.49 37.95
C GLU A 85 -0.34 31.08 36.60
N ARG A 86 0.80 31.65 36.18
CA ARG A 86 1.47 31.28 34.92
C ARG A 86 1.94 29.82 34.93
N ALA A 87 2.58 29.37 36.01
CA ALA A 87 3.04 28.00 36.14
C ALA A 87 1.86 27.02 36.14
N TRP A 88 0.78 27.34 36.85
CA TRP A 88 -0.42 26.50 36.90
C TRP A 88 -1.18 26.45 35.57
N ALA A 89 -1.30 27.58 34.86
CA ALA A 89 -1.91 27.62 33.53
C ALA A 89 -1.19 26.72 32.53
N LYS A 90 0.15 26.63 32.60
CA LYS A 90 0.93 25.67 31.81
C LYS A 90 0.63 24.23 32.20
N VAL A 91 0.54 23.90 33.50
CA VAL A 91 0.15 22.56 33.96
C VAL A 91 -1.24 22.18 33.46
N ALA A 92 -2.22 23.06 33.59
CA ALA A 92 -3.59 22.83 33.14
C ALA A 92 -3.61 22.55 31.63
N ARG A 93 -2.94 23.39 30.84
CA ARG A 93 -2.81 23.20 29.39
C ARG A 93 -2.16 21.88 29.01
N GLU A 94 -1.04 21.51 29.64
CA GLU A 94 -0.35 20.24 29.38
C GLU A 94 -1.27 19.04 29.71
N ARG A 95 -2.06 19.12 30.79
CA ARG A 95 -3.05 18.09 31.15
C ARG A 95 -4.17 17.99 30.12
N ASP A 96 -4.71 19.11 29.65
CA ASP A 96 -5.76 19.13 28.62
C ASP A 96 -5.26 18.54 27.30
N VAL A 97 -4.05 18.91 26.88
CA VAL A 97 -3.41 18.35 25.68
C VAL A 97 -3.16 16.85 25.85
N ALA A 98 -2.67 16.40 27.01
CA ALA A 98 -2.43 14.99 27.27
C ALA A 98 -3.74 14.16 27.23
N ALA A 99 -4.83 14.69 27.80
CA ALA A 99 -6.15 14.06 27.73
C ALA A 99 -6.63 13.95 26.28
N LEU A 100 -6.55 15.04 25.51
CA LEU A 100 -6.90 15.04 24.09
C LEU A 100 -6.06 14.02 23.31
N VAL A 101 -4.75 13.96 23.53
CA VAL A 101 -3.86 12.99 22.88
C VAL A 101 -4.30 11.56 23.21
N SER A 102 -4.58 11.27 24.48
CA SER A 102 -5.07 9.95 24.89
C SER A 102 -6.36 9.57 24.16
N ASP A 103 -7.33 10.48 24.08
CA ASP A 103 -8.59 10.26 23.37
C ASP A 103 -8.36 9.99 21.86
N ARG A 104 -7.46 10.75 21.23
CA ARG A 104 -7.12 10.55 19.81
C ARG A 104 -6.39 9.24 19.57
N LEU A 105 -5.51 8.81 20.48
CA LEU A 105 -4.85 7.51 20.41
C LEU A 105 -5.88 6.37 20.50
N HIS A 106 -6.85 6.47 21.43
CA HIS A 106 -7.91 5.47 21.56
C HIS A 106 -8.80 5.41 20.31
N ALA A 107 -9.19 6.58 19.77
CA ALA A 107 -9.96 6.66 18.53
C ALA A 107 -9.20 6.03 17.35
N LEU A 108 -7.89 6.29 17.23
CA LEU A 108 -7.04 5.72 16.19
C LEU A 108 -6.92 4.20 16.33
N GLN A 109 -6.73 3.68 17.54
CA GLN A 109 -6.68 2.24 17.79
C GLN A 109 -7.97 1.55 17.35
N THR A 110 -9.11 2.12 17.72
CA THR A 110 -10.44 1.62 17.32
C THR A 110 -10.62 1.64 15.80
N ALA A 111 -10.27 2.75 15.15
CA ALA A 111 -10.38 2.87 13.70
C ALA A 111 -9.51 1.84 12.96
N ARG A 112 -8.27 1.61 13.44
CA ARG A 112 -7.36 0.62 12.86
C ARG A 112 -7.86 -0.81 13.04
N ALA A 113 -8.35 -1.15 14.23
CA ALA A 113 -8.92 -2.47 14.49
C ALA A 113 -10.11 -2.75 13.54
N LYS A 114 -10.98 -1.76 13.35
CA LYS A 114 -12.09 -1.84 12.39
C LYS A 114 -11.61 -2.04 10.95
N SER A 115 -10.60 -1.29 10.51
CA SER A 115 -10.04 -1.43 9.15
C SER A 115 -9.52 -2.83 8.90
N LEU A 116 -8.76 -3.40 9.86
CA LEU A 116 -8.19 -4.74 9.71
C LEU A 116 -9.26 -5.82 9.58
N LEU A 117 -10.36 -5.71 10.34
CA LEU A 117 -11.50 -6.63 10.26
C LEU A 117 -12.18 -6.53 8.88
N LEU A 118 -12.48 -5.31 8.42
CA LEU A 118 -13.09 -5.08 7.11
C LEU A 118 -12.20 -5.57 5.96
N ASP A 119 -10.89 -5.35 6.05
CA ASP A 119 -9.94 -5.81 5.03
C ASP A 119 -9.86 -7.34 4.97
N ALA A 120 -10.03 -8.03 6.10
CA ALA A 120 -10.11 -9.48 6.15
C ALA A 120 -11.41 -9.97 5.52
N GLU A 121 -12.57 -9.42 5.93
CA GLU A 121 -13.88 -9.75 5.38
C GLU A 121 -13.94 -9.52 3.86
N TYR A 122 -13.40 -8.39 3.38
CA TYR A 122 -13.30 -8.09 1.95
C TYR A 122 -12.47 -9.13 1.20
N ARG A 123 -11.29 -9.51 1.73
CA ARG A 123 -10.42 -10.49 1.10
C ARG A 123 -11.08 -11.86 1.03
N ASP A 124 -11.76 -12.28 2.09
CA ASP A 124 -12.47 -13.55 2.14
C ASP A 124 -13.64 -13.56 1.15
N ALA A 125 -14.47 -12.50 1.15
CA ALA A 125 -15.58 -12.35 0.22
C ALA A 125 -15.09 -12.35 -1.25
N ARG A 126 -14.03 -11.60 -1.56
CA ARG A 126 -13.44 -11.56 -2.90
C ARG A 126 -12.91 -12.93 -3.33
N THR A 127 -12.27 -13.66 -2.41
CA THR A 127 -11.70 -14.99 -2.70
C THR A 127 -12.82 -16.00 -2.97
N ALA A 128 -13.91 -15.96 -2.21
CA ALA A 128 -15.08 -16.80 -2.44
C ALA A 128 -15.72 -16.56 -3.81
N VAL A 129 -15.91 -15.29 -4.19
CA VAL A 129 -16.46 -14.92 -5.52
C VAL A 129 -15.53 -15.40 -6.64
N LEU A 130 -14.22 -15.21 -6.50
CA LEU A 130 -13.25 -15.65 -7.50
C LEU A 130 -13.18 -17.17 -7.64
N ALA A 131 -13.39 -17.92 -6.55
CA ALA A 131 -13.47 -19.38 -6.62
C ALA A 131 -14.63 -19.82 -7.51
N THR A 132 -15.84 -19.28 -7.29
CA THR A 132 -17.01 -19.57 -8.13
C THR A 132 -16.80 -19.24 -9.59
N ILE A 133 -16.21 -18.07 -9.89
CA ILE A 133 -15.95 -17.66 -11.28
C ILE A 133 -14.93 -18.59 -11.93
N ARG A 134 -13.91 -19.04 -11.19
CA ARG A 134 -12.92 -19.98 -11.72
C ARG A 134 -13.55 -21.32 -12.06
N ASP A 135 -14.39 -21.86 -11.17
CA ASP A 135 -15.10 -23.11 -11.44
C ASP A 135 -15.99 -23.00 -12.69
N GLN A 136 -16.67 -21.86 -12.86
CA GLN A 136 -17.48 -21.58 -14.06
C GLN A 136 -16.65 -21.51 -15.35
N LEU A 137 -15.46 -20.91 -15.30
CA LEU A 137 -14.55 -20.85 -16.44
C LEU A 137 -13.98 -22.23 -16.78
N ASP A 138 -13.58 -22.99 -15.76
CA ASP A 138 -13.04 -24.34 -15.92
C ASP A 138 -14.09 -25.28 -16.53
N GLU A 139 -15.37 -25.13 -16.15
CA GLU A 139 -16.49 -25.89 -16.76
C GLU A 139 -16.68 -25.53 -18.24
N VAL A 140 -16.63 -24.25 -18.59
CA VAL A 140 -16.72 -23.79 -19.99
C VAL A 140 -15.55 -24.35 -20.79
N ASP A 141 -14.32 -24.22 -20.29
CA ASP A 141 -13.13 -24.72 -20.97
C ASP A 141 -13.22 -26.24 -21.18
N ALA A 142 -13.67 -27.00 -20.18
CA ALA A 142 -13.88 -28.43 -20.30
C ALA A 142 -14.96 -28.79 -21.34
N ALA A 143 -16.07 -28.04 -21.39
CA ALA A 143 -17.16 -28.29 -22.33
C ALA A 143 -16.75 -28.09 -23.80
N PHE A 144 -15.80 -27.18 -24.06
CA PHE A 144 -15.33 -26.87 -25.42
C PHE A 144 -13.99 -27.54 -25.77
N ALA A 145 -13.26 -28.11 -24.81
CA ALA A 145 -11.94 -28.69 -25.02
C ALA A 145 -11.91 -29.71 -26.18
N GLU A 146 -12.82 -30.68 -26.16
CA GLU A 146 -12.89 -31.72 -27.20
C GLU A 146 -13.28 -31.15 -28.57
N GLN A 147 -14.21 -30.18 -28.60
CA GLN A 147 -14.67 -29.56 -29.85
C GLN A 147 -13.56 -28.73 -30.50
N ILE A 148 -12.83 -27.95 -29.70
CA ILE A 148 -11.66 -27.18 -30.14
C ILE A 148 -10.57 -28.13 -30.63
N GLN A 149 -10.28 -29.20 -29.87
CA GLN A 149 -9.28 -30.19 -30.25
C GLN A 149 -9.66 -30.88 -31.56
N ALA A 150 -10.91 -31.33 -31.71
CA ALA A 150 -11.40 -31.98 -32.93
C ALA A 150 -11.33 -31.04 -34.15
N ALA A 151 -11.83 -29.80 -34.03
CA ALA A 151 -11.77 -28.82 -35.11
C ALA A 151 -10.32 -28.48 -35.50
N SER A 152 -9.41 -28.38 -34.52
CA SER A 152 -7.99 -28.14 -34.79
C SER A 152 -7.32 -29.34 -35.48
N ALA A 153 -7.70 -30.57 -35.12
CA ALA A 153 -7.18 -31.78 -35.74
C ALA A 153 -7.70 -31.93 -37.19
N GLU A 154 -8.97 -31.63 -37.43
CA GLU A 154 -9.57 -31.60 -38.77
C GLU A 154 -8.88 -30.55 -39.66
N ALA A 155 -8.67 -29.34 -39.14
CA ALA A 155 -7.95 -28.29 -39.86
C ALA A 155 -6.51 -28.73 -40.22
N ALA A 156 -5.78 -29.31 -39.27
CA ALA A 156 -4.43 -29.82 -39.51
C ALA A 156 -4.40 -30.93 -40.56
N GLN A 157 -5.39 -31.83 -40.55
CA GLN A 157 -5.52 -32.87 -41.57
C GLN A 157 -5.80 -32.27 -42.95
N ALA A 158 -6.74 -31.34 -43.05
CA ALA A 158 -7.07 -30.67 -44.32
C ALA A 158 -5.87 -29.89 -44.88
N GLU A 159 -5.06 -29.25 -44.03
CA GLU A 159 -3.82 -28.59 -44.42
C GLU A 159 -2.79 -29.58 -44.99
N GLN A 160 -2.65 -30.75 -44.38
CA GLN A 160 -1.75 -31.80 -44.85
C GLN A 160 -2.17 -32.37 -46.20
N GLU A 161 -3.46 -32.70 -46.36
CA GLU A 161 -4.01 -33.18 -47.64
C GLU A 161 -3.83 -32.13 -48.75
N LEU A 162 -4.11 -30.86 -48.46
CA LEU A 162 -3.88 -29.76 -49.41
C LEU A 162 -2.41 -29.65 -49.80
N ARG A 163 -1.48 -29.79 -48.84
CA ARG A 163 -0.03 -29.76 -49.11
C ARG A 163 0.37 -30.87 -50.08
N GLU A 164 -0.11 -32.09 -49.86
CA GLU A 164 0.18 -33.25 -50.73
C GLU A 164 -0.40 -33.06 -52.14
N LEU A 165 -1.61 -32.53 -52.25
CA LEU A 165 -2.23 -32.19 -53.54
C LEU A 165 -1.45 -31.11 -54.29
N VAL A 166 -0.99 -30.05 -53.61
CA VAL A 166 -0.20 -28.98 -54.25
C VAL A 166 1.18 -29.47 -54.68
N LEU A 167 1.80 -30.36 -53.90
CA LEU A 167 3.05 -31.02 -54.29
C LEU A 167 2.87 -31.89 -55.54
N SER A 168 1.79 -32.68 -55.61
CA SER A 168 1.50 -33.51 -56.80
C SER A 168 1.14 -32.67 -58.04
N LEU A 169 0.48 -31.52 -57.85
CA LEU A 169 0.12 -30.59 -58.94
C LEU A 169 1.33 -29.81 -59.49
N GLY A 170 2.36 -29.57 -58.66
CA GLY A 170 3.60 -28.90 -59.07
C GLY A 170 3.47 -27.41 -59.40
N ARG A 171 2.41 -26.73 -58.94
CA ARG A 171 2.21 -25.28 -59.11
C ARG A 171 1.49 -24.67 -57.91
N SER A 172 1.68 -23.37 -57.72
CA SER A 172 1.00 -22.60 -56.67
C SER A 172 -0.49 -22.48 -56.95
N VAL A 173 -1.33 -22.51 -55.91
CA VAL A 173 -2.79 -22.39 -56.00
C VAL A 173 -3.33 -21.48 -54.89
N GLY A 174 -4.50 -20.91 -55.09
CA GLY A 174 -5.19 -20.14 -54.06
C GLY A 174 -6.68 -20.11 -54.30
N ALA A 175 -7.45 -20.09 -53.21
CA ALA A 175 -8.91 -19.99 -53.22
C ALA A 175 -9.38 -19.33 -51.93
N GLY A 176 -10.27 -18.33 -52.04
CA GLY A 176 -10.76 -17.56 -50.90
C GLY A 176 -9.63 -16.94 -50.09
N ALA A 177 -9.59 -17.25 -48.79
CA ALA A 177 -8.58 -16.75 -47.84
C ALA A 177 -7.27 -17.56 -47.83
N ILE A 178 -7.18 -18.68 -48.55
CA ILE A 178 -6.03 -19.59 -48.48
C ILE A 178 -5.19 -19.47 -49.77
N LYS A 179 -3.88 -19.27 -49.62
CA LYS A 179 -2.90 -19.24 -50.71
C LYS A 179 -1.73 -20.17 -50.41
N VAL A 180 -1.52 -21.16 -51.28
CA VAL A 180 -0.43 -22.15 -51.15
C VAL A 180 0.58 -21.94 -52.28
N THR A 181 1.85 -21.78 -51.90
CA THR A 181 2.93 -21.50 -52.85
C THR A 181 3.81 -22.74 -53.04
N TYR A 182 3.83 -23.28 -54.26
CA TYR A 182 4.77 -24.34 -54.66
C TYR A 182 6.09 -23.71 -55.07
N ARG A 183 7.21 -24.29 -54.59
CA ARG A 183 8.55 -23.99 -55.08
C ARG A 183 9.18 -25.29 -55.56
N SER A 184 9.73 -25.26 -56.77
CA SER A 184 10.53 -26.37 -57.27
C SER A 184 11.67 -26.67 -56.30
N PRO A 185 12.04 -27.96 -56.09
CA PRO A 185 13.24 -28.28 -55.35
C PRO A 185 14.44 -27.53 -55.97
N PRO A 186 15.33 -26.98 -55.13
CA PRO A 186 16.53 -26.34 -55.62
C PRO A 186 17.40 -27.38 -56.34
N VAL A 187 17.99 -26.98 -57.47
CA VAL A 187 19.04 -27.77 -58.10
C VAL A 187 20.29 -27.64 -57.23
N THR A 188 20.58 -28.68 -56.45
CA THR A 188 21.79 -28.78 -55.65
C THR A 188 22.82 -29.60 -56.41
N TRP A 189 24.00 -29.01 -56.62
CA TRP A 189 25.12 -29.71 -57.24
C TRP A 189 25.97 -30.40 -56.17
N ASP A 190 26.35 -31.65 -56.43
CA ASP A 190 27.32 -32.38 -55.62
C ASP A 190 28.69 -31.72 -55.80
N SER A 191 29.09 -30.95 -54.79
CA SER A 191 30.29 -30.11 -54.84
C SER A 191 31.56 -30.96 -54.88
N ASP A 192 31.53 -32.17 -54.32
CA ASP A 192 32.68 -33.06 -54.27
C ASP A 192 32.90 -33.72 -55.63
N LYS A 193 31.82 -34.19 -56.27
CA LYS A 193 31.89 -34.72 -57.64
C LYS A 193 32.26 -33.66 -58.67
N LEU A 194 31.75 -32.43 -58.51
CA LEU A 194 32.16 -31.31 -59.36
C LEU A 194 33.63 -30.94 -59.15
N ALA A 195 34.14 -31.03 -57.92
CA ALA A 195 35.56 -30.79 -57.65
C ALA A 195 36.44 -31.85 -58.33
N ALA A 196 36.08 -33.13 -58.25
CA ALA A 196 36.78 -34.22 -58.94
C ALA A 196 36.73 -34.06 -60.48
N TYR A 197 35.56 -33.73 -61.04
CA TYR A 197 35.42 -33.46 -62.47
C TYR A 197 36.28 -32.29 -62.94
N ALA A 198 36.43 -31.25 -62.11
CA ALA A 198 37.25 -30.08 -62.42
C ALA A 198 38.76 -30.37 -62.45
N GLU A 199 39.23 -31.51 -61.93
CA GLU A 199 40.63 -31.94 -62.05
C GLU A 199 40.96 -32.39 -63.49
N GLU A 200 40.03 -33.07 -64.15
CA GLU A 200 40.15 -33.52 -65.55
C GLU A 200 39.71 -32.43 -66.55
N HIS A 201 38.84 -31.51 -66.10
CA HIS A 201 38.25 -30.43 -66.90
C HIS A 201 38.39 -29.06 -66.22
N PRO A 202 39.59 -28.46 -66.21
CA PRO A 202 39.87 -27.20 -65.50
C PRO A 202 39.11 -25.99 -66.05
N GLU A 203 38.55 -26.07 -67.27
CA GLU A 203 37.69 -25.05 -67.86
C GLU A 203 36.47 -24.72 -66.98
N ILE A 204 35.99 -25.67 -66.17
CA ILE A 204 34.86 -25.46 -65.27
C ILE A 204 35.22 -24.55 -64.09
N LEU A 205 36.50 -24.47 -63.70
CA LEU A 205 36.95 -23.63 -62.59
C LEU A 205 36.75 -22.14 -62.88
N ALA A 206 36.74 -21.74 -64.15
CA ALA A 206 36.45 -20.35 -64.55
C ALA A 206 35.03 -19.89 -64.17
N PHE A 207 34.11 -20.83 -63.95
CA PHE A 207 32.72 -20.54 -63.55
C PHE A 207 32.49 -20.64 -62.03
N ARG A 208 33.49 -21.08 -61.25
CA ARG A 208 33.41 -21.19 -59.79
C ARG A 208 33.46 -19.80 -59.14
N LYS A 209 32.37 -19.39 -58.49
CA LYS A 209 32.33 -18.18 -57.65
C LYS A 209 32.46 -18.56 -56.18
N THR A 210 33.54 -18.13 -55.54
CA THR A 210 33.72 -18.29 -54.08
C THR A 210 33.12 -17.08 -53.37
N GLY A 211 32.08 -17.31 -52.56
CA GLY A 211 31.44 -16.28 -51.75
C GLY A 211 32.30 -15.85 -50.55
N LYS A 212 31.99 -14.69 -49.96
CA LYS A 212 32.64 -14.23 -48.72
C LYS A 212 32.28 -15.20 -47.57
N PRO A 213 33.24 -15.58 -46.70
CA PRO A 213 32.93 -16.44 -45.56
C PRO A 213 31.89 -15.75 -44.65
N SER A 214 30.92 -16.52 -44.16
CA SER A 214 29.89 -16.05 -43.23
C SER A 214 29.67 -17.09 -42.13
N VAL A 215 29.37 -16.63 -40.92
CA VAL A 215 29.07 -17.47 -39.75
C VAL A 215 27.64 -17.18 -39.32
N ALA A 216 26.83 -18.24 -39.17
CA ALA A 216 25.49 -18.16 -38.62
C ALA A 216 25.46 -18.84 -37.25
N LEU A 217 25.00 -18.11 -36.23
CA LEU A 217 24.75 -18.63 -34.89
C LEU A 217 23.31 -19.16 -34.82
N ARG A 218 23.12 -20.35 -34.24
CA ARG A 218 21.81 -20.90 -33.91
C ARG A 218 21.75 -21.23 -32.42
N TYR A 219 20.63 -20.90 -31.79
CA TYR A 219 20.37 -21.17 -30.38
C TYR A 219 19.40 -22.35 -30.27
N SER A 220 19.67 -23.30 -29.38
CA SER A 220 18.94 -24.56 -29.22
C SER A 220 17.67 -24.45 -28.36
N ASP A 221 17.39 -23.26 -27.84
CA ASP A 221 16.27 -22.94 -26.96
C ASP A 221 15.04 -22.37 -27.71
N GLY A 222 15.10 -22.31 -29.05
CA GLY A 222 13.94 -21.96 -29.89
C GLY A 222 13.55 -20.48 -29.89
N LEU A 223 14.31 -19.61 -29.23
CA LEU A 223 14.11 -18.16 -29.28
C LEU A 223 14.80 -17.56 -30.51
N PRO A 224 14.12 -16.71 -31.31
CA PRO A 224 14.74 -16.10 -32.47
C PRO A 224 15.88 -15.17 -32.05
N ALA A 225 17.01 -15.27 -32.77
CA ALA A 225 18.14 -14.35 -32.61
C ALA A 225 17.66 -12.91 -32.85
N ARG A 226 17.68 -12.05 -31.82
CA ARG A 226 17.32 -10.63 -31.95
C ARG A 226 18.21 -9.96 -33.00
N GLY A 227 17.64 -9.66 -34.16
CA GLY A 227 18.41 -9.03 -35.23
C GLY A 227 17.69 -8.72 -36.54
N THR A 228 16.36 -8.75 -36.61
CA THR A 228 15.58 -8.14 -37.71
C THR A 228 14.18 -7.77 -37.21
N ALA A 229 14.11 -6.85 -36.26
CA ALA A 229 12.86 -6.16 -35.92
C ALA A 229 13.22 -4.77 -35.39
N ALA A 230 13.44 -3.85 -36.33
CA ALA A 230 13.35 -2.42 -36.08
C ALA A 230 12.49 -1.83 -37.20
N SER A 231 11.18 -1.84 -36.99
CA SER A 231 10.33 -0.67 -37.20
C SER A 231 8.88 -1.00 -36.85
N GLU A 232 8.25 -0.05 -36.17
CA GLU A 232 6.81 0.07 -35.93
C GLU A 232 6.17 -0.92 -34.94
N LEU A 233 6.13 -0.49 -33.68
CA LEU A 233 4.86 -0.32 -32.96
C LEU A 233 5.11 0.63 -31.78
N SER A 234 4.79 1.90 -32.02
CA SER A 234 4.64 2.92 -30.99
C SER A 234 3.50 2.53 -30.05
N PRO A 235 3.61 2.74 -28.73
CA PRO A 235 2.54 2.41 -27.79
C PRO A 235 1.32 3.33 -28.00
N PRO A 236 0.09 2.84 -27.76
CA PRO A 236 -1.12 3.66 -27.87
C PRO A 236 -1.17 4.73 -26.77
N GLU A 237 -1.47 5.96 -27.21
CA GLU A 237 -1.66 7.16 -26.39
C GLU A 237 -2.86 6.98 -25.41
N PRO A 238 -2.78 7.46 -24.16
CA PRO A 238 -3.92 7.45 -23.25
C PRO A 238 -4.99 8.50 -23.65
N PRO A 239 -6.27 8.26 -23.31
CA PRO A 239 -7.38 9.10 -23.74
C PRO A 239 -7.35 10.48 -23.07
N VAL A 240 -7.53 11.52 -23.88
CA VAL A 240 -7.73 12.91 -23.45
C VAL A 240 -9.14 13.05 -22.83
N PRO A 241 -9.29 13.62 -21.63
CA PRO A 241 -10.62 13.92 -21.08
C PRO A 241 -11.24 15.13 -21.79
N SER A 242 -12.47 14.95 -22.29
CA SER A 242 -13.32 16.04 -22.75
C SER A 242 -13.68 16.94 -21.57
N ALA A 243 -13.35 18.23 -21.68
CA ALA A 243 -13.84 19.27 -20.78
C ALA A 243 -15.09 19.90 -21.39
N GLU A 244 -16.20 19.83 -20.65
CA GLU A 244 -17.20 20.90 -20.58
C GLU A 244 -16.83 21.87 -19.46
#